data_AF-A0AAW5KYY9-F1
#
_entry.id   AF-A0AAW5KYY9-F1
#
_cell.length_a   1.000
_cell.length_b   1.000
_cell.length_c   1.000
_cell.angle_alpha   90.00
_cell.angle_beta   90.00
_cell.angle_gamma   90.00
#
_symmetry.space_group_name_H-M   'P 1'
#
loop_
_entity.id
_entity.type
_entity.pdbx_description
1 polymer ?
#
loop_
_entity_poly.entity_id
_entity_poly.type
_entity_poly.pdbx_seq_one_letter_code
_entity_poly.pdbx_strand_id
1 'polypeptide(L)'
;MNASSKVAIIGLGYVGLPLAVHFAERGHTVLGLDKDTRKIESIIKGESYIPDVSSKVLQSLLTKNKLVTTQLSEEKGVPNTCFPFENMKKKI
;
A
#
# COMPACT_ATOMS: atom_id res chain seq x y z
N MET A 1 -5.37 -16.59 16.87
CA MET A 1 -6.19 -15.80 15.92
C MET A 1 -5.46 -14.48 15.70
N ASN A 2 -4.76 -14.30 14.57
CA ASN A 2 -4.10 -13.01 14.31
C ASN A 2 -5.13 -12.04 13.71
N ALA A 3 -5.42 -10.97 14.44
CA ALA A 3 -6.30 -9.90 13.98
C ALA A 3 -5.71 -9.24 12.72
N SER A 4 -6.54 -9.04 11.70
CA SER A 4 -6.15 -8.28 10.50
C SER A 4 -5.99 -6.80 10.85
N SER A 5 -4.79 -6.41 11.31
CA SER A 5 -4.45 -5.02 11.61
C SER A 5 -4.29 -4.17 10.35
N LYS A 6 -4.58 -2.87 10.48
CA LYS A 6 -4.30 -1.86 9.46
C LYS A 6 -2.95 -1.21 9.77
N VAL A 7 -2.06 -1.15 8.78
CA VAL A 7 -0.70 -0.60 8.93
C VAL A 7 -0.51 0.52 7.91
N ALA A 8 0.02 1.66 8.35
CA ALA A 8 0.41 2.74 7.45
C ALA A 8 1.94 2.83 7.39
N ILE A 9 2.50 2.95 6.19
CA ILE A 9 3.94 3.07 5.94
C ILE A 9 4.17 4.34 5.13
N ILE A 10 4.98 5.24 5.68
CA ILE A 10 5.39 6.49 5.04
C ILE A 10 6.78 6.31 4.46
N GLY A 11 6.92 6.57 3.16
CA GLY A 11 8.09 6.29 2.35
C GLY A 11 8.05 4.89 1.76
N LEU A 12 7.81 4.77 0.45
CA LEU A 12 7.86 3.53 -0.33
C LEU A 12 9.21 3.41 -1.04
N GLY A 13 10.28 3.74 -0.32
CA GLY A 13 11.64 3.56 -0.82
C GLY A 13 12.09 2.10 -0.79
N TYR A 14 13.41 1.93 -0.90
CA TYR A 14 14.08 0.62 -0.85
C TYR A 14 13.68 -0.24 0.35
N VAL A 15 13.45 0.37 1.52
CA VAL A 15 13.06 -0.36 2.75
C VAL A 15 11.54 -0.43 2.92
N GLY A 16 10.83 0.66 2.60
CA GLY A 16 9.41 0.78 2.93
C GLY A 16 8.49 -0.08 2.06
N LEU A 17 8.80 -0.24 0.77
CA LEU A 17 7.99 -1.11 -0.10
C LEU A 17 8.14 -2.61 0.25
N PRO A 18 9.34 -3.17 0.48
CA PRO A 18 9.46 -4.55 0.98
C PRO A 18 8.73 -4.75 2.32
N LEU A 19 8.80 -3.77 3.22
CA LEU A 19 8.09 -3.83 4.50
C LEU A 19 6.57 -3.86 4.29
N ALA A 20 6.06 -3.02 3.40
CA ALA A 20 4.65 -2.98 3.05
C ALA A 20 4.16 -4.30 2.47
N VAL A 21 4.93 -4.88 1.56
CA VAL A 21 4.66 -6.20 0.99
C VAL A 21 4.64 -7.27 2.07
N HIS A 22 5.62 -7.28 2.97
CA HIS A 22 5.73 -8.29 4.05
C HIS A 22 4.54 -8.29 5.02
N PHE A 23 4.02 -7.12 5.37
CA PHE A 23 2.81 -7.00 6.18
C PHE A 23 1.56 -7.42 5.40
N ALA A 24 1.47 -7.04 4.13
CA ALA A 24 0.35 -7.40 3.27
C ALA A 24 0.28 -8.92 3.02
N GLU A 25 1.42 -9.59 2.84
CA GLU A 25 1.52 -11.06 2.73
C GLU A 25 1.10 -11.79 4.00
N ARG A 26 1.35 -11.19 5.18
CA ARG A 26 0.85 -11.70 6.48
C ARG A 26 -0.64 -11.48 6.71
N GLY A 27 -1.34 -10.91 5.72
CA GLY A 27 -2.79 -10.73 5.74
C GLY A 27 -3.24 -9.38 6.31
N HIS A 28 -2.32 -8.49 6.68
CA HIS A 28 -2.64 -7.13 7.10
C HIS A 28 -3.04 -6.26 5.91
N THR A 29 -3.80 -5.20 6.19
CA THR A 29 -4.11 -4.18 5.17
C THR A 29 -3.11 -3.04 5.33
N VAL A 30 -2.36 -2.75 4.27
CA VAL A 30 -1.26 -1.77 4.30
C VAL A 30 -1.60 -0.56 3.44
N LEU A 31 -1.46 0.63 4.03
CA LEU A 31 -1.50 1.91 3.34
C LEU A 31 -0.08 2.44 3.17
N GLY A 32 0.42 2.46 1.95
CA GLY A 32 1.69 3.05 1.56
C GLY A 32 1.54 4.51 1.17
N LEU A 33 2.38 5.38 1.70
CA LEU A 33 2.43 6.80 1.39
C LEU A 33 3.82 7.15 0.87
N ASP A 34 3.93 7.88 -0.24
CA ASP A 34 5.21 8.44 -0.69
C ASP A 34 4.99 9.83 -1.30
N LYS A 35 6.02 10.67 -1.30
CA LYS A 35 5.97 11.98 -1.96
C LYS A 35 6.27 11.89 -3.46
N ASP A 36 6.99 10.85 -3.88
CA ASP A 36 7.36 10.64 -5.28
C ASP A 36 6.23 9.94 -6.03
N THR A 37 5.52 10.71 -6.85
CA THR A 37 4.39 10.23 -7.68
C THR A 37 4.78 9.12 -8.62
N ARG A 38 6.00 9.14 -9.16
CA ARG A 38 6.47 8.13 -10.12
C ARG A 38 6.50 6.74 -9.49
N LYS A 39 6.94 6.66 -8.23
CA LYS A 39 6.95 5.41 -7.46
C LYS A 39 5.55 4.87 -7.23
N ILE A 40 4.63 5.76 -6.84
CA ILE A 40 3.24 5.40 -6.60
C ILE A 40 2.59 4.88 -7.89
N GLU A 41 2.80 5.56 -9.01
CA GLU A 41 2.27 5.11 -10.31
C GLU A 41 2.82 3.74 -10.73
N SER A 42 4.13 3.52 -10.59
CA SER A 42 4.73 2.21 -10.85
C SER A 42 4.10 1.12 -9.96
N ILE A 43 3.94 1.39 -8.66
CA ILE A 43 3.31 0.42 -7.76
C ILE A 43 1.86 0.17 -8.14
N ILE A 44 1.06 1.19 -8.43
CA ILE A 44 -0.35 1.02 -8.82
C ILE A 44 -0.47 0.20 -10.12
N LYS A 45 0.46 0.36 -11.06
CA LYS A 45 0.57 -0.47 -12.27
C LYS A 45 1.04 -1.91 -11.97
N GLY A 46 1.41 -2.21 -10.73
CA GLY A 46 1.95 -3.50 -10.32
C GLY A 46 3.37 -3.73 -10.82
N GLU A 47 4.10 -2.66 -11.11
CA GLU A 47 5.50 -2.67 -11.54
C GLU A 47 6.39 -2.35 -10.34
N SER A 48 7.20 -3.31 -9.93
CA SER A 48 8.21 -3.06 -8.91
C SER A 48 9.42 -2.39 -9.53
N TYR A 49 9.79 -1.23 -8.99
CA TYR A 49 11.08 -0.56 -9.26
C TYR A 49 12.17 -1.00 -8.28
N ILE A 50 11.88 -1.95 -7.38
CA ILE A 50 12.84 -2.48 -6.39
C ILE A 50 13.12 -3.95 -6.72
N PRO A 51 14.40 -4.35 -6.86
CA PRO A 51 14.77 -5.73 -7.18
C PRO A 51 14.25 -6.77 -6.16
N ASP A 52 14.19 -6.38 -4.89
CA ASP A 52 13.81 -7.26 -3.78
C ASP A 52 12.30 -7.52 -3.68
N VAL A 53 11.49 -6.81 -4.48
CA VAL A 53 10.04 -7.00 -4.54
C VAL A 53 9.68 -7.43 -5.95
N SER A 54 9.13 -8.63 -6.09
CA SER A 54 8.68 -9.07 -7.42
C SER A 54 7.38 -8.36 -7.82
N SER A 55 7.31 -7.91 -9.07
CA SER A 55 6.09 -7.34 -9.66
C SER A 55 4.89 -8.30 -9.57
N LYS A 56 5.12 -9.61 -9.62
CA LYS A 56 4.07 -10.64 -9.47
C LYS A 56 3.44 -10.62 -8.07
N VAL A 57 4.25 -10.55 -7.02
CA VAL A 57 3.76 -10.45 -5.64
C VAL A 57 3.02 -9.14 -5.45
N LEU A 58 3.60 -8.04 -5.94
CA LEU A 58 3.01 -6.71 -5.86
C LEU A 58 1.62 -6.68 -6.51
N GLN A 59 1.49 -7.17 -7.74
CA GLN A 59 0.20 -7.30 -8.43
C GLN A 59 -0.79 -8.15 -7.64
N SER A 60 -0.36 -9.30 -7.11
CA SER A 60 -1.24 -10.15 -6.30
C SER A 60 -1.80 -9.42 -5.07
N LEU A 61 -0.97 -8.62 -4.40
CA LEU A 61 -1.37 -7.87 -3.21
C LEU A 61 -2.31 -6.70 -3.55
N LEU A 62 -2.09 -6.04 -4.68
CA LEU A 62 -2.97 -4.98 -5.18
C LEU A 62 -4.34 -5.55 -5.56
N THR A 63 -4.39 -6.66 -6.31
CA THR A 63 -5.66 -7.33 -6.68
C THR A 63 -6.43 -7.83 -5.45
N LYS A 64 -5.72 -8.21 -4.38
CA LYS A 64 -6.33 -8.63 -3.10
C LYS A 64 -6.73 -7.45 -2.21
N ASN A 65 -6.54 -6.21 -2.64
CA ASN A 65 -6.72 -4.98 -1.85
C ASN A 65 -5.98 -5.03 -0.49
N LYS A 66 -4.82 -5.71 -0.45
CA LYS A 66 -3.99 -5.81 0.77
C LYS A 66 -2.94 -4.72 0.85
N LEU A 67 -2.55 -4.15 -0.29
CA LEU A 67 -1.69 -2.99 -0.38
C LEU A 67 -2.42 -1.89 -1.13
N VAL A 68 -2.48 -0.69 -0.56
CA VAL A 68 -3.02 0.52 -1.18
C VAL A 68 -1.95 1.58 -1.08
N THR A 69 -1.67 2.32 -2.16
CA THR A 69 -0.66 3.38 -2.16
C THR A 69 -1.25 4.71 -2.57
N THR A 70 -0.88 5.79 -1.90
CA THR A 70 -1.29 7.15 -2.27
C THR A 70 -0.17 8.16 -2.04
N GLN A 71 -0.33 9.34 -2.63
CA GLN A 71 0.65 10.42 -2.52
C GLN A 71 0.52 11.14 -1.18
N LEU A 72 1.66 11.39 -0.55
CA LEU A 72 1.77 12.27 0.59
C LEU A 72 1.85 13.72 0.08
N SER A 73 0.71 14.41 0.04
CA SER A 73 0.66 15.86 -0.19
C SER A 73 0.76 16.61 1.14
N GLU A 74 1.67 17.58 1.21
CA GLU A 74 1.75 18.54 2.33
C GLU A 74 0.58 19.54 2.24
N GLU A 75 -0.64 19.06 2.44
CA GLU A 75 -1.72 19.92 2.90
C GLU A 75 -1.93 19.68 4.40
N LYS A 76 -2.04 20.77 5.16
CA LYS A 76 -2.53 20.71 6.53
C LYS A 76 -3.94 20.12 6.51
N GLY A 77 -4.03 18.80 6.68
CA GLY A 77 -5.28 18.05 6.57
C GLY A 77 -5.23 17.12 5.37
N VAL A 78 -5.22 15.82 5.66
CA VAL A 78 -5.27 14.70 4.71
C VAL A 78 -6.22 15.01 3.54
N PRO A 79 -5.72 15.17 2.30
CA PRO A 79 -6.60 15.45 1.18
C PRO A 79 -7.30 14.18 0.70
N ASN A 80 -8.60 14.34 0.51
CA ASN A 80 -9.61 13.33 0.23
C ASN A 80 -9.59 12.79 -1.21
N THR A 81 -8.45 12.43 -1.77
CA THR A 81 -8.41 11.68 -3.03
C THR A 81 -8.50 10.17 -2.76
N CYS A 82 -9.70 9.82 -2.31
CA CYS A 82 -10.42 8.56 -2.47
C CYS A 82 -9.72 7.43 -3.25
N PHE A 83 -9.27 6.40 -2.52
CA PHE A 83 -9.93 5.11 -2.64
C PHE A 83 -10.89 4.98 -1.44
N PRO A 84 -12.13 4.53 -1.63
CA PRO A 84 -13.11 4.48 -0.54
C PRO A 84 -12.59 3.54 0.56
N PHE A 85 -12.30 4.11 1.73
CA PHE A 85 -12.00 3.38 2.97
C PHE A 85 -13.24 2.68 3.57
N GLU A 86 -14.34 2.66 2.81
CA GLU A 86 -15.69 2.26 3.24
C GLU A 86 -16.18 0.99 2.52
N ASN A 87 -15.36 -0.06 2.47
CA ASN A 87 -15.86 -1.38 2.05
C ASN A 87 -15.30 -2.57 2.83
N MET A 88 -14.84 -2.35 4.07
CA MET A 88 -14.38 -3.41 4.97
C MET A 88 -15.08 -3.34 6.34
N LYS A 89 -16.42 -3.17 6.33
CA LYS A 89 -17.30 -3.30 7.51
C LYS A 89 -18.52 -4.22 7.27
N LYS A 90 -18.40 -5.25 6.42
CA LYS A 90 -19.42 -6.32 6.31
C LYS A 90 -18.77 -7.71 6.20
N LYS A 91 -18.23 -8.20 7.32
CA LYS A 91 -18.11 -9.63 7.67
C LYS A 91 -17.41 -9.75 9.03
N ILE A 92 -18.09 -9.33 10.08
CA ILE A 92 -17.93 -9.85 11.44
C ILE A 92 -19.36 -10.03 11.95
#